data_AF-A0A950NN39-F1
#
_entry.id   AF-A0A950NN39-F1
#
_cell.length_a   1.000
_cell.length_b   1.000
_cell.length_c   1.000
_cell.angle_alpha   90.00
_cell.angle_beta   90.00
_cell.angle_gamma   90.00
#
_symmetry.space_group_name_H-M   'P 1'
#
loop_
_entity.id
_entity.type
_entity.pdbx_description
1 polymer ?
#
loop_
_entity_poly.entity_id
_entity_poly.type
_entity_poly.pdbx_seq_one_letter_code
_entity_poly.pdbx_strand_id
1 'polypeptide(L)'
;LAQRARTVSFDRPYDHDGSADFLGNELPLVSLVESEGLDVTYWTDVDLDREPQLLLNHRALLTLGHDEYWSTAMRTGAEQARDQGVNLAFLGANAIFRHVRFDSSDLGPDRHVVDYKSATEDPVTDPSEKTVDWRASPLNRPENALIGEQYECNPVNADMVVFDPSSWLLDGTGLQQGSDLPGLVGTEYDRYLPSASAPPNVTVIAHSPVKCQGKPSYSDMTYYSAPSGAGVFATGTGWWVNSLSAPCPDGGCRHSDAAVAITLNLLQAFGAGPAGRAHPSVSNIDQLPNRGRPLPGEVSSTGRAGRD
;
A
#
# COMPACT_ATOMS: atom_id res chain seq x y z
N LEU A 1 -31.55 3.92 -15.04
CA LEU A 1 -30.34 3.13 -14.73
C LEU A 1 -29.16 4.04 -14.99
N ALA A 2 -28.44 4.47 -13.96
CA ALA A 2 -27.23 5.28 -14.17
C ALA A 2 -26.15 4.40 -14.79
N GLN A 3 -25.51 4.86 -15.86
CA GLN A 3 -24.31 4.24 -16.39
C GLN A 3 -23.15 4.50 -15.41
N ARG A 4 -22.19 3.57 -15.36
CA ARG A 4 -21.00 3.70 -14.53
C ARG A 4 -20.12 4.84 -15.04
N ALA A 5 -19.60 5.68 -14.14
CA ALA A 5 -18.59 6.68 -14.47
C ALA A 5 -17.23 6.00 -14.82
N ARG A 6 -16.58 6.50 -15.85
CA ARG A 6 -15.26 6.03 -16.35
C ARG A 6 -14.15 7.05 -16.15
N THR A 7 -14.54 8.26 -15.75
CA THR A 7 -13.66 9.39 -15.55
C THR A 7 -14.14 10.17 -14.34
N VAL A 8 -13.22 10.57 -13.48
CA VAL A 8 -13.44 11.51 -12.39
C VAL A 8 -12.63 12.76 -12.66
N SER A 9 -13.24 13.93 -12.47
CA SER A 9 -12.56 15.21 -12.63
C SER A 9 -12.14 15.79 -11.30
N PHE A 10 -10.97 16.43 -11.29
CA PHE A 10 -10.47 17.29 -10.21
C PHE A 10 -11.10 18.70 -10.26
N ASP A 11 -11.83 19.04 -11.32
CA ASP A 11 -12.47 20.34 -11.54
C ASP A 11 -13.88 20.41 -10.93
N ARG A 12 -14.02 19.89 -9.72
CA ARG A 12 -15.27 19.86 -8.97
C ARG A 12 -15.02 19.97 -7.48
N PRO A 13 -16.00 20.40 -6.68
CA PRO A 13 -15.94 20.26 -5.23
C PRO A 13 -15.80 18.79 -4.84
N TYR A 14 -14.94 18.54 -3.85
CA TYR A 14 -14.76 17.23 -3.24
C TYR A 14 -15.76 17.06 -2.08
N ASP A 15 -16.01 15.82 -1.71
CA ASP A 15 -16.86 15.52 -0.56
C ASP A 15 -16.19 15.98 0.75
N HIS A 16 -16.93 15.95 1.86
CA HIS A 16 -16.45 16.30 3.20
C HIS A 16 -15.83 17.70 3.28
N ASP A 17 -16.56 18.72 2.80
CA ASP A 17 -16.11 20.12 2.76
C ASP A 17 -14.77 20.32 2.02
N GLY A 18 -14.43 19.39 1.13
CA GLY A 18 -13.20 19.40 0.34
C GLY A 18 -12.06 18.58 0.92
N SER A 19 -12.18 18.03 2.14
CA SER A 19 -11.11 17.22 2.74
C SER A 19 -11.05 15.81 2.17
N ALA A 20 -12.17 15.28 1.68
CA ALA A 20 -12.30 13.86 1.34
C ALA A 20 -11.64 12.98 2.43
N ASP A 21 -10.77 12.05 2.03
CA ASP A 21 -10.12 11.08 2.91
C ASP A 21 -8.84 11.62 3.60
N PHE A 22 -8.42 12.85 3.31
CA PHE A 22 -7.17 13.43 3.82
C PHE A 22 -7.05 13.36 5.34
N LEU A 23 -8.15 13.62 6.07
CA LEU A 23 -8.14 13.67 7.53
C LEU A 23 -7.83 12.32 8.19
N GLY A 24 -8.18 11.20 7.54
CA GLY A 24 -7.92 9.85 8.04
C GLY A 24 -6.68 9.21 7.40
N ASN A 25 -6.62 9.24 6.07
CA ASN A 25 -5.60 8.50 5.31
C ASN A 25 -4.25 9.20 5.22
N GLU A 26 -4.15 10.49 5.51
CA GLU A 26 -2.92 11.27 5.30
C GLU A 26 -2.50 12.07 6.53
N LEU A 27 -3.39 12.90 7.06
CA LEU A 27 -3.10 13.88 8.11
C LEU A 27 -2.42 13.28 9.35
N PRO A 28 -2.76 12.07 9.85
CA PRO A 28 -2.07 11.49 11.00
C PRO A 28 -0.57 11.28 10.76
N LEU A 29 -0.17 10.77 9.59
CA LEU A 29 1.25 10.59 9.27
C LEU A 29 1.92 11.95 9.02
N VAL A 30 1.26 12.85 8.28
CA VAL A 30 1.73 14.22 8.04
C VAL A 30 2.06 14.92 9.36
N SER A 31 1.12 14.86 10.31
CA SER A 31 1.29 15.45 11.64
C SER A 31 2.43 14.82 12.42
N LEU A 32 2.58 13.50 12.34
CA LEU A 32 3.67 12.79 12.99
C LEU A 32 5.04 13.22 12.43
N VAL A 33 5.23 13.18 11.11
CA VAL A 33 6.52 13.53 10.49
C VAL A 33 6.89 15.00 10.71
N GLU A 34 5.91 15.91 10.69
CA GLU A 34 6.13 17.32 10.98
C GLU A 34 6.47 17.55 12.47
N SER A 35 5.82 16.83 13.39
CA SER A 35 6.08 16.92 14.83
C SER A 35 7.49 16.45 15.21
N GLU A 36 8.04 15.50 14.46
CA GLU A 36 9.41 15.01 14.58
C GLU A 36 10.44 15.92 13.87
N GLY A 37 9.99 16.97 13.17
CA GLY A 37 10.86 17.91 12.47
C GLY A 37 11.63 17.30 11.30
N LEU A 38 11.06 16.27 10.65
CA LEU A 38 11.69 15.60 9.51
C LEU A 38 11.68 16.48 8.26
N ASP A 39 12.75 16.39 7.47
CA ASP A 39 12.86 17.02 6.16
C ASP A 39 12.08 16.20 5.13
N VAL A 40 10.83 16.59 4.90
CA VAL A 40 9.88 15.89 4.01
C VAL A 40 9.47 16.78 2.84
N THR A 41 9.17 16.12 1.72
CA THR A 41 8.56 16.74 0.54
C THR A 41 7.22 16.07 0.31
N TYR A 42 6.17 16.88 0.17
CA TYR A 42 4.84 16.41 -0.22
C TYR A 42 4.74 16.38 -1.73
N TRP A 43 4.18 15.30 -2.24
CA TRP A 43 4.13 15.04 -3.67
C TRP A 43 2.76 14.43 -4.01
N THR A 44 2.09 14.94 -5.03
CA THR A 44 0.79 14.40 -5.47
C THR A 44 0.99 13.29 -6.50
N ASP A 45 -0.02 12.44 -6.69
CA ASP A 45 0.00 11.41 -7.74
C ASP A 45 0.22 11.99 -9.14
N VAL A 46 -0.33 13.19 -9.41
CA VAL A 46 -0.12 13.90 -10.68
C VAL A 46 1.34 14.29 -10.86
N ASP A 47 1.97 14.76 -9.80
CA ASP A 47 3.37 15.14 -9.88
C ASP A 47 4.28 13.90 -9.99
N LEU A 48 3.93 12.78 -9.33
CA LEU A 48 4.62 11.49 -9.47
C LEU A 48 4.44 10.88 -10.87
N ASP A 49 3.27 11.07 -11.50
CA ASP A 49 3.02 10.69 -12.89
C ASP A 49 3.87 11.50 -13.87
N ARG A 50 3.97 12.82 -13.66
CA ARG A 50 4.72 13.72 -14.55
C ARG A 50 6.23 13.59 -14.43
N GLU A 51 6.74 13.52 -13.21
CA GLU A 51 8.17 13.67 -12.94
C GLU A 51 8.71 12.54 -12.03
N PRO A 52 8.42 11.24 -12.30
CA PRO A 52 8.76 10.13 -11.41
C PRO A 52 10.26 10.03 -11.09
N GLN A 53 11.12 10.50 -12.00
CA GLN A 53 12.57 10.50 -11.80
C GLN A 53 13.02 11.39 -10.62
N LEU A 54 12.20 12.34 -10.16
CA LEU A 54 12.53 13.15 -8.98
C LEU A 54 12.55 12.34 -7.68
N LEU A 55 11.99 11.12 -7.66
CA LEU A 55 12.16 10.17 -6.55
C LEU A 55 13.63 9.95 -6.19
N LEU A 56 14.53 10.03 -7.17
CA LEU A 56 15.97 9.82 -6.97
C LEU A 56 16.65 10.94 -6.16
N ASN A 57 15.96 12.06 -5.91
CA ASN A 57 16.41 13.12 -5.01
C ASN A 57 16.11 12.80 -3.53
N HIS A 58 15.36 11.72 -3.26
CA HIS A 58 14.90 11.34 -1.93
C HIS A 58 15.47 9.99 -1.50
N ARG A 59 15.39 9.70 -0.20
CA ARG A 59 15.82 8.42 0.38
C ARG A 59 14.68 7.41 0.50
N ALA A 60 13.44 7.89 0.51
CA ALA A 60 12.27 7.05 0.62
C ALA A 60 11.06 7.69 -0.07
N LEU A 61 10.19 6.83 -0.61
CA LEU A 61 8.80 7.13 -0.92
C LEU A 61 7.92 6.50 0.16
N LEU A 62 6.99 7.28 0.70
CA LEU A 62 5.98 6.80 1.65
C LEU A 62 4.62 6.91 0.98
N THR A 63 3.95 5.79 0.75
CA THR A 63 2.54 5.77 0.38
C THR A 63 1.68 5.73 1.64
N LEU A 64 0.52 6.39 1.60
CA LEU A 64 -0.30 6.67 2.76
C LEU A 64 -1.43 5.63 2.92
N GLY A 65 -2.53 6.00 3.61
CA GLY A 65 -3.51 5.03 4.10
C GLY A 65 -4.28 4.23 3.05
N HIS A 66 -4.43 4.75 1.81
CA HIS A 66 -5.22 4.08 0.75
C HIS A 66 -4.79 4.50 -0.67
N ASP A 67 -3.67 3.98 -1.15
CA ASP A 67 -3.05 4.40 -2.41
C ASP A 67 -3.40 3.47 -3.60
N GLU A 68 -4.70 3.30 -3.87
CA GLU A 68 -5.24 2.26 -4.78
C GLU A 68 -4.93 2.49 -6.27
N TYR A 69 -4.86 3.74 -6.72
CA TYR A 69 -4.92 4.10 -8.16
C TYR A 69 -3.58 4.63 -8.67
N TRP A 70 -2.89 3.86 -9.52
CA TRP A 70 -1.56 4.19 -10.02
C TRP A 70 -1.50 4.18 -11.54
N SER A 71 -0.81 5.16 -12.14
CA SER A 71 -0.49 5.16 -13.57
C SER A 71 0.75 4.32 -13.89
N THR A 72 0.97 4.04 -15.19
CA THR A 72 2.22 3.44 -15.66
C THR A 72 3.44 4.23 -15.23
N ALA A 73 3.43 5.56 -15.37
CA ALA A 73 4.58 6.40 -15.04
C ALA A 73 4.90 6.36 -13.54
N MET A 74 3.89 6.45 -12.67
CA MET A 74 4.06 6.33 -11.22
C MET A 74 4.69 4.98 -10.84
N ARG A 75 4.11 3.88 -11.33
CA ARG A 75 4.56 2.53 -10.97
C ARG A 75 5.98 2.26 -11.47
N THR A 76 6.26 2.58 -12.74
CA THR A 76 7.59 2.40 -13.31
C THR A 76 8.61 3.31 -12.64
N GLY A 77 8.23 4.52 -12.24
CA GLY A 77 9.04 5.43 -11.43
C GLY A 77 9.46 4.83 -10.09
N ALA A 78 8.50 4.32 -9.32
CA ALA A 78 8.77 3.68 -8.04
C ALA A 78 9.64 2.43 -8.17
N GLU A 79 9.39 1.59 -9.19
CA GLU A 79 10.24 0.43 -9.50
C GLU A 79 11.69 0.85 -9.79
N GLN A 80 11.89 1.88 -10.64
CA GLN A 80 13.22 2.40 -10.96
C GLN A 80 13.90 3.03 -9.74
N ALA A 81 13.17 3.77 -8.92
CA ALA A 81 13.69 4.39 -7.71
C ALA A 81 14.17 3.32 -6.70
N ARG A 82 13.37 2.27 -6.48
CA ARG A 82 13.77 1.10 -5.68
C ARG A 82 15.04 0.49 -6.23
N ASP A 83 15.12 0.28 -7.54
CA ASP A 83 16.29 -0.32 -8.19
C ASP A 83 17.54 0.58 -8.15
N GLN A 84 17.39 1.85 -7.78
CA GLN A 84 18.48 2.81 -7.50
C GLN A 84 18.74 3.04 -6.00
N GLY A 85 18.04 2.33 -5.11
CA GLY A 85 18.30 2.36 -3.66
C GLY A 85 17.37 3.27 -2.85
N VAL A 86 16.33 3.84 -3.47
CA VAL A 86 15.26 4.55 -2.75
C VAL A 86 14.38 3.54 -2.02
N ASN A 87 14.15 3.73 -0.73
CA ASN A 87 13.27 2.83 0.04
C ASN A 87 11.79 3.11 -0.30
N LEU A 88 10.93 2.09 -0.20
CA LEU A 88 9.48 2.25 -0.42
C LEU A 88 8.71 1.77 0.81
N ALA A 89 7.84 2.59 1.36
CA ALA A 89 6.94 2.20 2.45
C ALA A 89 5.49 2.30 1.99
N PHE A 90 4.72 1.23 2.18
CA PHE A 90 3.29 1.18 1.93
C PHE A 90 2.53 1.11 3.25
N LEU A 91 1.97 2.24 3.68
CA LEU A 91 1.35 2.38 5.01
C LEU A 91 -0.17 2.21 4.98
N GLY A 92 -0.66 1.44 4.01
CA GLY A 92 -2.06 1.13 3.80
C GLY A 92 -2.25 -0.31 3.37
N ALA A 93 -3.45 -0.63 2.89
CA ALA A 93 -3.76 -1.82 2.11
C ALA A 93 -4.26 -1.40 0.73
N ASN A 94 -4.33 -2.34 -0.20
CA ASN A 94 -4.88 -2.12 -1.54
C ASN A 94 -4.10 -1.11 -2.39
N ALA A 95 -2.83 -0.88 -2.06
CA ALA A 95 -1.95 -0.02 -2.84
C ALA A 95 -1.64 -0.63 -4.22
N ILE A 96 -1.58 0.22 -5.25
CA ILE A 96 -1.25 -0.17 -6.64
C ILE A 96 -2.20 -1.26 -7.20
N PHE A 97 -3.47 -1.28 -6.76
CA PHE A 97 -4.45 -2.26 -7.26
C PHE A 97 -4.96 -1.88 -8.65
N ARG A 98 -5.29 -0.61 -8.86
CA ARG A 98 -5.92 -0.10 -10.10
C ARG A 98 -4.90 0.60 -10.98
N HIS A 99 -4.89 0.22 -12.26
CA HIS A 99 -4.22 1.01 -13.28
C HIS A 99 -5.12 2.15 -13.74
N VAL A 100 -4.63 3.39 -13.65
CA VAL A 100 -5.31 4.61 -14.12
C VAL A 100 -4.50 5.34 -15.18
N ARG A 101 -5.17 6.25 -15.89
CA ARG A 101 -4.50 7.25 -16.73
C ARG A 101 -4.97 8.65 -16.35
N PHE A 102 -4.14 9.64 -16.62
CA PHE A 102 -4.49 11.03 -16.50
C PHE A 102 -4.82 11.63 -17.88
N ASP A 103 -5.92 12.37 -17.96
CA ASP A 103 -6.36 13.11 -19.14
C ASP A 103 -6.45 14.61 -18.82
N SER A 104 -6.37 15.42 -19.87
CA SER A 104 -6.58 16.87 -19.76
C SER A 104 -8.06 17.24 -19.59
N SER A 105 -8.31 18.40 -19.01
CA SER A 105 -9.58 19.12 -19.10
C SER A 105 -9.36 20.50 -19.73
N ASP A 106 -10.43 21.28 -19.88
CA ASP A 106 -10.34 22.68 -20.32
C ASP A 106 -9.53 23.58 -19.35
N LEU A 107 -9.28 23.12 -18.11
CA LEU A 107 -8.51 23.84 -17.10
C LEU A 107 -7.03 23.43 -17.05
N GLY A 108 -6.61 22.42 -17.80
CA GLY A 108 -5.20 22.03 -17.91
C GLY A 108 -4.95 20.53 -18.10
N PRO A 109 -3.68 20.12 -18.16
CA PRO A 109 -3.30 18.70 -18.19
C PRO A 109 -3.53 18.01 -16.84
N ASP A 110 -3.76 16.70 -16.89
CA ASP A 110 -3.88 15.79 -15.73
C ASP A 110 -4.94 16.21 -14.71
N ARG A 111 -6.10 16.62 -15.24
CA ARG A 111 -7.28 17.06 -14.47
C ARG A 111 -8.37 16.01 -14.39
N HIS A 112 -8.23 14.94 -15.18
CA HIS A 112 -9.15 13.82 -15.24
C HIS A 112 -8.42 12.51 -14.91
N VAL A 113 -8.96 11.74 -13.97
CA VAL A 113 -8.53 10.36 -13.71
C VAL A 113 -9.45 9.42 -14.47
N VAL A 114 -8.87 8.58 -15.33
CA VAL A 114 -9.60 7.66 -16.22
C VAL A 114 -9.43 6.23 -15.75
N ASP A 115 -10.57 5.54 -15.57
CA ASP A 115 -10.62 4.14 -15.18
C ASP A 115 -11.89 3.42 -15.71
N TYR A 116 -11.68 2.52 -16.68
CA TYR A 116 -12.72 1.68 -17.25
C TYR A 116 -12.95 0.38 -16.47
N LYS A 117 -12.07 -0.02 -15.55
CA LYS A 117 -12.03 -1.32 -14.83
C LYS A 117 -12.31 -2.54 -15.75
N SER A 118 -12.09 -2.42 -17.05
CA SER A 118 -12.49 -3.39 -18.06
C SER A 118 -11.74 -3.15 -19.37
N ALA A 119 -10.86 -4.09 -19.72
CA ALA A 119 -10.05 -4.00 -20.93
C ALA A 119 -10.90 -3.93 -22.22
N THR A 120 -12.10 -4.55 -22.21
CA THR A 120 -13.00 -4.58 -23.36
C THR A 120 -13.82 -3.29 -23.53
N GLU A 121 -14.02 -2.53 -22.44
CA GLU A 121 -14.72 -1.24 -22.52
C GLU A 121 -13.76 -0.07 -22.77
N ASP A 122 -12.48 -0.22 -22.40
CA ASP A 122 -11.46 0.80 -22.56
C ASP A 122 -11.11 1.01 -24.05
N PRO A 123 -11.30 2.22 -24.61
CA PRO A 123 -11.06 2.50 -26.02
C PRO A 123 -9.57 2.54 -26.38
N VAL A 124 -8.66 2.63 -25.41
CA VAL A 124 -7.22 2.60 -25.66
C VAL A 124 -6.84 1.27 -26.30
N THR A 125 -6.08 1.29 -27.39
CA THR A 125 -5.72 0.06 -28.13
C THR A 125 -4.45 -0.60 -27.62
N ASP A 126 -3.55 0.17 -27.01
CA ASP A 126 -2.35 -0.35 -26.37
C ASP A 126 -2.74 -1.22 -25.16
N PRO A 127 -2.41 -2.53 -25.16
CA PRO A 127 -2.72 -3.40 -24.03
C PRO A 127 -2.02 -2.96 -22.73
N SER A 128 -0.82 -2.39 -22.81
CA SER A 128 -0.05 -1.99 -21.63
C SER A 128 -0.64 -0.78 -20.90
N GLU A 129 -1.53 -0.05 -21.57
CA GLU A 129 -2.17 1.15 -21.04
C GLU A 129 -3.62 0.91 -20.63
N LYS A 130 -4.16 -0.31 -20.74
CA LYS A 130 -5.56 -0.60 -20.34
C LYS A 130 -5.79 -0.33 -18.86
N THR A 131 -6.90 0.33 -18.53
CA THR A 131 -7.32 0.61 -17.14
C THR A 131 -8.12 -0.57 -16.58
N VAL A 132 -7.39 -1.45 -15.91
CA VAL A 132 -7.86 -2.67 -15.24
C VAL A 132 -7.10 -2.84 -13.93
N ASP A 133 -7.35 -3.91 -13.18
CA ASP A 133 -6.49 -4.27 -12.05
C ASP A 133 -5.08 -4.56 -12.59
N TRP A 134 -4.06 -4.03 -11.93
CA TRP A 134 -2.66 -4.23 -12.31
C TRP A 134 -2.29 -5.72 -12.48
N ARG A 135 -2.82 -6.58 -11.60
CA ARG A 135 -2.63 -8.03 -11.65
C ARG A 135 -3.37 -8.73 -12.79
N ALA A 136 -4.40 -8.11 -13.36
CA ALA A 136 -5.25 -8.74 -14.36
C ALA A 136 -4.68 -8.59 -15.79
N SER A 137 -5.12 -9.48 -16.68
CA SER A 137 -4.85 -9.35 -18.11
C SER A 137 -5.51 -8.06 -18.66
N PRO A 138 -4.83 -7.31 -19.54
CA PRO A 138 -3.56 -7.64 -20.21
C PRO A 138 -2.27 -7.23 -19.47
N LEU A 139 -2.36 -6.53 -18.34
CA LEU A 139 -1.19 -5.98 -17.65
C LEU A 139 -0.34 -7.07 -17.00
N ASN A 140 -0.96 -7.99 -16.26
CA ASN A 140 -0.30 -9.13 -15.58
C ASN A 140 0.88 -8.71 -14.67
N ARG A 141 0.77 -7.54 -14.03
CA ARG A 141 1.77 -6.98 -13.11
C ARG A 141 1.17 -6.93 -11.71
N PRO A 142 1.17 -8.02 -10.92
CA PRO A 142 0.60 -7.99 -9.58
C PRO A 142 1.35 -7.03 -8.66
N GLU A 143 0.65 -6.55 -7.63
CA GLU A 143 1.10 -5.58 -6.63
C GLU A 143 2.28 -6.15 -5.83
N ASN A 144 2.18 -7.44 -5.48
CA ASN A 144 3.20 -8.17 -4.73
C ASN A 144 4.58 -8.18 -5.39
N ALA A 145 4.68 -7.91 -6.69
CA ALA A 145 5.95 -7.81 -7.40
C ALA A 145 6.79 -6.58 -6.99
N LEU A 146 6.11 -5.53 -6.50
CA LEU A 146 6.75 -4.35 -5.94
C LEU A 146 6.61 -4.28 -4.43
N ILE A 147 5.42 -4.55 -3.89
CA ILE A 147 5.08 -4.30 -2.48
C ILE A 147 5.57 -5.44 -1.57
N GLY A 148 5.60 -6.69 -2.07
CA GLY A 148 5.86 -7.89 -1.27
C GLY A 148 4.59 -8.61 -0.81
N GLU A 149 3.45 -7.93 -0.81
CA GLU A 149 2.11 -8.44 -0.52
C GLU A 149 1.08 -7.84 -1.50
N GLN A 150 -0.17 -8.28 -1.45
CA GLN A 150 -1.23 -7.76 -2.33
C GLN A 150 -2.61 -7.82 -1.69
N TYR A 151 -3.50 -6.93 -2.12
CA TYR A 151 -4.89 -6.91 -1.68
C TYR A 151 -5.62 -8.23 -1.87
N GLU A 152 -6.29 -8.67 -0.81
CA GLU A 152 -7.12 -9.87 -0.83
C GLU A 152 -8.61 -9.56 -0.69
N CYS A 153 -9.04 -8.78 0.31
CA CYS A 153 -10.48 -8.61 0.56
C CYS A 153 -10.84 -7.44 1.51
N ASN A 154 -12.09 -7.01 1.39
CA ASN A 154 -12.79 -6.13 2.32
C ASN A 154 -14.26 -6.62 2.53
N PRO A 155 -14.96 -6.20 3.61
CA PRO A 155 -14.42 -5.52 4.79
C PRO A 155 -13.78 -6.51 5.79
N VAL A 156 -12.84 -6.01 6.59
CA VAL A 156 -12.21 -6.73 7.70
C VAL A 156 -12.09 -5.82 8.93
N ASN A 157 -12.15 -6.43 10.12
CA ASN A 157 -11.74 -5.84 11.39
C ASN A 157 -11.12 -6.96 12.24
N ALA A 158 -9.84 -6.83 12.55
CA ALA A 158 -9.11 -7.78 13.38
C ALA A 158 -7.94 -7.13 14.12
N ASP A 159 -7.38 -7.86 15.07
CA ASP A 159 -6.12 -7.49 15.72
C ASP A 159 -4.96 -7.84 14.80
N MET A 160 -3.92 -7.00 14.77
CA MET A 160 -2.67 -7.35 14.11
C MET A 160 -1.81 -8.20 15.05
N VAL A 161 -1.30 -9.34 14.57
CA VAL A 161 -0.59 -10.32 15.40
C VAL A 161 0.86 -10.43 14.98
N VAL A 162 1.78 -10.11 15.90
CA VAL A 162 3.23 -10.20 15.64
C VAL A 162 3.65 -11.64 15.38
N PHE A 163 4.32 -11.87 14.25
CA PHE A 163 4.82 -13.16 13.83
C PHE A 163 6.34 -13.29 14.06
N ASP A 164 7.11 -12.30 13.62
CA ASP A 164 8.57 -12.27 13.76
C ASP A 164 9.02 -11.11 14.67
N PRO A 165 9.19 -11.36 15.99
CA PRO A 165 9.58 -10.32 16.93
C PRO A 165 11.05 -9.89 16.76
N SER A 166 11.83 -10.54 15.89
CA SER A 166 13.24 -10.19 15.67
C SER A 166 13.44 -9.05 14.66
N SER A 167 12.35 -8.58 14.03
CA SER A 167 12.40 -7.45 13.11
C SER A 167 12.85 -6.18 13.82
N TRP A 168 13.86 -5.51 13.27
CA TRP A 168 14.37 -4.21 13.73
C TRP A 168 13.28 -3.12 13.77
N LEU A 169 12.22 -3.27 12.98
CA LEU A 169 11.07 -2.36 13.00
C LEU A 169 10.35 -2.37 14.37
N LEU A 170 10.47 -3.47 15.11
CA LEU A 170 9.83 -3.65 16.42
C LEU A 170 10.74 -3.25 17.59
N ASP A 171 11.95 -2.73 17.33
CA ASP A 171 12.90 -2.33 18.37
C ASP A 171 12.26 -1.30 19.33
N GLY A 172 12.43 -1.52 20.64
CA GLY A 172 11.90 -0.64 21.68
C GLY A 172 10.39 -0.75 21.94
N THR A 173 9.63 -1.53 21.16
CA THR A 173 8.17 -1.69 21.37
C THR A 173 7.82 -2.63 22.51
N GLY A 174 8.72 -3.57 22.85
CA GLY A 174 8.46 -4.65 23.81
C GLY A 174 7.54 -5.76 23.29
N LEU A 175 7.16 -5.72 22.00
CA LEU A 175 6.33 -6.73 21.37
C LEU A 175 7.07 -8.07 21.27
N GLN A 176 6.31 -9.16 21.40
CA GLN A 176 6.79 -10.54 21.32
C GLN A 176 5.99 -11.29 20.26
N GLN A 177 6.45 -12.49 19.90
CA GLN A 177 5.67 -13.37 19.03
C GLN A 177 4.29 -13.62 19.64
N GLY A 178 3.23 -13.38 18.87
CA GLY A 178 1.84 -13.49 19.31
C GLY A 178 1.31 -12.28 20.08
N SER A 179 2.07 -11.18 20.20
CA SER A 179 1.51 -9.93 20.70
C SER A 179 0.46 -9.38 19.73
N ASP A 180 -0.68 -8.98 20.28
CA ASP A 180 -1.78 -8.36 19.55
C ASP A 180 -1.67 -6.83 19.58
N LEU A 181 -1.92 -6.19 18.45
CA LEU A 181 -2.19 -4.76 18.33
C LEU A 181 -3.69 -4.63 18.02
N PRO A 182 -4.54 -4.33 19.03
CA PRO A 182 -5.97 -4.52 18.91
C PRO A 182 -6.65 -3.62 17.88
N GLY A 183 -7.47 -4.20 17.01
CA GLY A 183 -8.25 -3.49 15.99
C GLY A 183 -7.41 -2.70 14.99
N LEU A 184 -6.17 -3.13 14.74
CA LEU A 184 -5.25 -2.46 13.81
C LEU A 184 -5.42 -2.93 12.36
N VAL A 185 -6.07 -4.07 12.12
CA VAL A 185 -6.34 -4.58 10.77
C VAL A 185 -7.75 -4.19 10.32
N GLY A 186 -7.83 -3.27 9.35
CA GLY A 186 -9.06 -2.90 8.63
C GLY A 186 -8.87 -1.68 7.73
N THR A 187 -9.90 -1.16 7.05
CA THR A 187 -11.10 -1.91 6.60
C THR A 187 -10.75 -2.92 5.52
N GLU A 188 -9.60 -2.74 4.87
CA GLU A 188 -9.01 -3.62 3.86
C GLU A 188 -7.72 -4.23 4.39
N TYR A 189 -7.34 -5.37 3.83
CA TYR A 189 -6.06 -6.02 4.13
C TYR A 189 -5.39 -6.61 2.90
N ASP A 190 -4.07 -6.63 2.99
CA ASP A 190 -3.20 -7.29 2.03
C ASP A 190 -2.63 -8.57 2.65
N ARG A 191 -2.26 -9.50 1.77
CA ARG A 191 -1.73 -10.81 2.12
C ARG A 191 -0.49 -11.11 1.33
N TYR A 192 0.49 -11.70 1.99
CA TYR A 192 1.59 -12.37 1.32
C TYR A 192 1.10 -13.62 0.60
N LEU A 193 1.21 -13.63 -0.73
CA LEU A 193 0.95 -14.80 -1.56
C LEU A 193 2.24 -15.26 -2.25
N PRO A 194 2.69 -16.51 -2.00
CA PRO A 194 3.81 -17.06 -2.75
C PRO A 194 3.51 -17.05 -4.25
N SER A 195 4.32 -16.34 -5.02
CA SER A 195 4.21 -16.31 -6.48
C SER A 195 5.59 -16.13 -7.12
N ALA A 196 5.71 -16.44 -8.41
CA ALA A 196 6.95 -16.21 -9.15
C ALA A 196 7.30 -14.72 -9.29
N SER A 197 6.32 -13.84 -9.11
CA SER A 197 6.51 -12.38 -9.20
C SER A 197 6.90 -11.76 -7.86
N ALA A 198 6.63 -12.42 -6.73
CA ALA A 198 6.96 -11.91 -5.41
C ALA A 198 8.48 -11.90 -5.18
N PRO A 199 9.04 -10.90 -4.47
CA PRO A 199 10.44 -10.90 -4.06
C PRO A 199 10.82 -12.18 -3.30
N PRO A 200 11.99 -12.77 -3.56
CA PRO A 200 12.35 -14.08 -3.01
C PRO A 200 12.68 -14.05 -1.51
N ASN A 201 12.93 -12.87 -0.94
CA ASN A 201 13.44 -12.64 0.41
C ASN A 201 12.46 -11.85 1.30
N VAL A 202 11.16 -12.00 1.10
CA VAL A 202 10.13 -11.37 1.95
C VAL A 202 10.18 -11.93 3.38
N THR A 203 10.35 -11.06 4.35
CA THR A 203 10.15 -11.31 5.77
C THR A 203 8.73 -10.88 6.13
N VAL A 204 7.93 -11.80 6.69
CA VAL A 204 6.63 -11.47 7.30
C VAL A 204 6.86 -11.12 8.76
N ILE A 205 6.49 -9.91 9.17
CA ILE A 205 6.68 -9.36 10.51
C ILE A 205 5.44 -9.61 11.38
N ALA A 206 4.25 -9.45 10.81
CA ALA A 206 2.97 -9.77 11.43
C ALA A 206 2.17 -10.71 10.51
N HIS A 207 1.45 -11.67 11.09
CA HIS A 207 0.63 -12.65 10.37
C HIS A 207 -0.68 -12.85 11.14
N SER A 208 -1.70 -12.09 10.73
CA SER A 208 -2.90 -11.83 11.52
C SER A 208 -4.08 -12.65 10.99
N PRO A 209 -4.67 -13.57 11.77
CA PRO A 209 -5.85 -14.30 11.33
C PRO A 209 -7.03 -13.37 11.11
N VAL A 210 -7.62 -13.40 9.93
CA VAL A 210 -8.78 -12.57 9.59
C VAL A 210 -9.96 -13.39 9.07
N LYS A 211 -11.15 -12.80 9.09
CA LYS A 211 -12.32 -13.30 8.37
C LYS A 211 -12.89 -12.20 7.50
N CYS A 212 -12.85 -12.40 6.19
CA CYS A 212 -13.45 -11.47 5.24
C CYS A 212 -14.64 -12.15 4.56
N GLN A 213 -15.81 -11.51 4.61
CA GLN A 213 -17.06 -12.06 4.05
C GLN A 213 -17.34 -13.52 4.51
N GLY A 214 -17.02 -13.81 5.78
CA GLY A 214 -17.17 -15.14 6.39
C GLY A 214 -16.09 -16.17 6.02
N LYS A 215 -15.13 -15.84 5.15
CA LYS A 215 -14.03 -16.73 4.75
C LYS A 215 -12.77 -16.44 5.57
N PRO A 216 -12.13 -17.46 6.18
CA PRO A 216 -10.87 -17.27 6.91
C PRO A 216 -9.73 -16.94 5.94
N SER A 217 -8.87 -16.00 6.32
CA SER A 217 -7.62 -15.67 5.64
C SER A 217 -6.60 -15.08 6.63
N TYR A 218 -5.58 -14.40 6.11
CA TYR A 218 -4.56 -13.70 6.89
C TYR A 218 -4.24 -12.32 6.29
N SER A 219 -4.02 -11.35 7.17
CA SER A 219 -3.38 -10.07 6.85
C SER A 219 -1.92 -10.13 7.26
N ASP A 220 -1.02 -9.70 6.38
CA ASP A 220 0.43 -9.78 6.60
C ASP A 220 1.04 -8.38 6.66
N MET A 221 2.08 -8.20 7.48
CA MET A 221 2.98 -7.04 7.40
C MET A 221 4.31 -7.54 6.87
N THR A 222 4.84 -6.95 5.82
CA THR A 222 6.01 -7.48 5.11
C THR A 222 7.16 -6.49 4.98
N TYR A 223 8.37 -7.05 4.87
CA TYR A 223 9.59 -6.32 4.53
C TYR A 223 10.47 -7.14 3.59
N TYR A 224 11.09 -6.49 2.59
CA TYR A 224 12.19 -7.10 1.84
C TYR A 224 13.27 -6.08 1.45
N SER A 225 14.49 -6.55 1.23
CA SER A 225 15.59 -5.74 0.68
C SER A 225 15.82 -6.05 -0.80
N ALA A 226 15.81 -5.03 -1.67
CA ALA A 226 16.11 -5.14 -3.09
C ALA A 226 17.63 -5.24 -3.37
N PRO A 227 18.07 -5.73 -4.54
CA PRO A 227 19.50 -5.83 -4.89
C PRO A 227 20.28 -4.50 -4.83
N SER A 228 19.61 -3.37 -5.00
CA SER A 228 20.16 -2.01 -4.87
C SER A 228 20.53 -1.63 -3.42
N GLY A 229 20.01 -2.39 -2.45
CA GLY A 229 20.02 -2.09 -1.02
C GLY A 229 18.80 -1.32 -0.54
N ALA A 230 17.84 -0.96 -1.41
CA ALA A 230 16.56 -0.39 -0.96
C ALA A 230 15.82 -1.38 -0.05
N GLY A 231 15.20 -0.87 1.01
CA GLY A 231 14.19 -1.60 1.77
C GLY A 231 12.79 -1.29 1.23
N VAL A 232 11.93 -2.29 1.17
CA VAL A 232 10.51 -2.13 0.90
C VAL A 232 9.72 -2.71 2.06
N PHE A 233 8.84 -1.90 2.64
CA PHE A 233 8.00 -2.24 3.79
C PHE A 233 6.53 -2.04 3.45
N ALA A 234 5.67 -2.92 3.92
CA ALA A 234 4.22 -2.79 3.78
C ALA A 234 3.50 -3.24 5.06
N THR A 235 2.47 -2.49 5.46
CA THR A 235 1.73 -2.72 6.72
C THR A 235 0.59 -3.73 6.56
N GLY A 236 0.11 -3.90 5.33
CA GLY A 236 -0.99 -4.78 4.93
C GLY A 236 -2.34 -4.47 5.54
N THR A 237 -2.55 -3.23 5.96
CA THR A 237 -3.81 -2.77 6.51
C THR A 237 -4.10 -1.30 6.18
N GLY A 238 -5.36 -1.01 5.83
CA GLY A 238 -5.84 0.36 5.58
C GLY A 238 -5.96 1.25 6.84
N TRP A 239 -5.82 0.70 8.05
CA TRP A 239 -5.98 1.46 9.30
C TRP A 239 -4.66 1.92 9.90
N TRP A 240 -3.52 1.62 9.27
CA TRP A 240 -2.23 1.95 9.84
C TRP A 240 -2.07 3.46 10.07
N VAL A 241 -2.24 4.30 9.03
CA VAL A 241 -2.11 5.76 9.17
C VAL A 241 -3.13 6.32 10.17
N ASN A 242 -4.39 5.92 10.04
CA ASN A 242 -5.45 6.30 10.97
C ASN A 242 -5.09 6.01 12.45
N SER A 243 -4.42 4.89 12.73
CA SER A 243 -4.02 4.46 14.07
C SER A 243 -2.89 5.27 14.70
N LEU A 244 -2.23 6.15 13.94
CA LEU A 244 -1.14 7.00 14.43
C LEU A 244 -1.63 8.20 15.26
N SER A 245 -2.94 8.47 15.25
CA SER A 245 -3.52 9.64 15.93
C SER A 245 -4.55 9.25 17.00
N ALA A 246 -4.66 10.09 18.02
CA ALA A 246 -5.62 9.95 19.12
C ALA A 246 -6.51 11.21 19.24
N PRO A 247 -7.83 11.11 19.03
CA PRO A 247 -8.60 9.92 18.64
C PRO A 247 -8.36 9.53 17.17
N CYS A 248 -8.64 8.26 16.82
CA CYS A 248 -8.66 7.80 15.43
C CYS A 248 -9.77 8.55 14.64
N PRO A 249 -9.46 9.21 13.50
CA PRO A 249 -10.41 10.03 12.74
C PRO A 249 -11.65 9.27 12.29
N ASP A 250 -11.46 8.05 11.80
CA ASP A 250 -12.54 7.26 11.17
C ASP A 250 -13.39 6.46 12.17
N GLY A 251 -13.06 6.49 13.47
CA GLY A 251 -13.80 5.84 14.56
C GLY A 251 -13.84 4.30 14.53
N GLY A 252 -13.49 3.67 13.41
CA GLY A 252 -13.41 2.23 13.20
C GLY A 252 -12.09 1.60 13.67
N CYS A 253 -11.03 2.42 13.78
CA CYS A 253 -9.71 2.00 14.24
C CYS A 253 -9.43 2.43 15.70
N ARG A 254 -8.30 1.95 16.25
CA ARG A 254 -7.80 2.35 17.57
C ARG A 254 -6.41 2.96 17.44
N HIS A 255 -6.15 4.03 18.20
CA HIS A 255 -4.79 4.55 18.37
C HIS A 255 -3.85 3.45 18.86
N SER A 256 -2.65 3.38 18.30
CA SER A 256 -1.64 2.37 18.63
C SER A 256 -0.28 3.00 18.85
N ASP A 257 0.15 3.09 20.12
CA ASP A 257 1.51 3.54 20.46
C ASP A 257 2.58 2.65 19.82
N ALA A 258 2.29 1.35 19.66
CA ALA A 258 3.18 0.42 18.97
C ALA A 258 3.29 0.75 17.47
N ALA A 259 2.18 1.09 16.79
CA ALA A 259 2.22 1.50 15.39
C ALA A 259 3.00 2.81 15.21
N VAL A 260 2.87 3.76 16.14
CA VAL A 260 3.67 4.99 16.17
C VAL A 260 5.16 4.66 16.30
N ALA A 261 5.54 3.84 17.29
CA ALA A 261 6.94 3.46 17.49
C ALA A 261 7.55 2.73 16.27
N ILE A 262 6.81 1.79 15.68
CA ILE A 262 7.22 1.08 14.45
C ILE A 262 7.40 2.07 13.28
N THR A 263 6.48 3.02 13.14
CA THR A 263 6.56 4.06 12.10
C THR A 263 7.78 4.96 12.32
N LEU A 264 8.12 5.32 13.55
CA LEU A 264 9.32 6.11 13.85
C LEU A 264 10.61 5.34 13.55
N ASN A 265 10.68 4.05 13.90
CA ASN A 265 11.81 3.18 13.55
C ASN A 265 11.99 3.11 12.02
N LEU A 266 10.89 2.92 11.29
CA LEU A 266 10.85 2.92 9.83
C LEU A 266 11.40 4.23 9.27
N LEU A 267 10.84 5.37 9.69
CA LEU A 267 11.22 6.71 9.21
C LEU A 267 12.71 6.99 9.44
N GLN A 268 13.23 6.63 10.63
CA GLN A 268 14.65 6.79 10.94
C GLN A 268 15.54 5.98 10.00
N ALA A 269 15.25 4.69 9.82
CA ALA A 269 16.06 3.82 8.96
C ALA A 269 15.95 4.20 7.47
N PHE A 270 14.74 4.55 7.02
CA PHE A 270 14.47 4.88 5.62
C PHE A 270 15.04 6.25 5.25
N GLY A 271 15.02 7.21 6.16
CA GLY A 271 15.67 8.52 6.00
C GLY A 271 17.20 8.45 5.92
N ALA A 272 17.84 7.47 6.57
CA ALA A 272 19.27 7.24 6.44
C ALA A 272 19.64 6.67 5.05
N GLY A 273 18.89 5.66 4.62
CA GLY A 273 18.95 4.99 3.32
C GLY A 273 20.29 4.37 2.89
N PRO A 274 20.29 3.48 1.88
CA PRO A 274 19.28 2.46 1.60
C PRO A 274 19.16 1.46 2.76
N ALA A 275 17.95 1.22 3.27
CA ALA A 275 17.71 0.51 4.51
C ALA A 275 18.14 -0.96 4.46
N GLY A 276 17.99 -1.62 3.31
CA GLY A 276 18.38 -3.02 3.11
C GLY A 276 19.89 -3.28 3.23
N ARG A 277 20.74 -2.24 3.23
CA ARG A 277 22.19 -2.40 3.53
C ARG A 277 22.47 -2.56 5.01
N ALA A 278 21.74 -1.82 5.85
CA ALA A 278 21.87 -1.90 7.31
C ALA A 278 20.98 -3.03 7.89
N HIS A 279 19.85 -3.29 7.23
CA HIS A 279 18.82 -4.22 7.68
C HIS A 279 18.45 -5.19 6.54
N PRO A 280 19.34 -6.09 6.11
CA PRO A 280 19.03 -7.04 5.04
C PRO A 280 17.87 -7.96 5.43
N SER A 281 16.94 -8.19 4.51
CA SER A 281 15.82 -9.09 4.79
C SER A 281 16.21 -10.56 4.62
N VAL A 282 15.57 -11.42 5.42
CA VAL A 282 15.71 -12.88 5.34
C VAL A 282 14.33 -13.49 5.27
N SER A 283 14.10 -14.32 4.27
CA SER A 283 12.79 -14.96 4.10
C SER A 283 12.45 -15.83 5.30
N ASN A 284 11.28 -15.61 5.88
CA ASN A 284 10.70 -16.43 6.93
C ASN A 284 9.34 -17.03 6.51
N ILE A 285 8.95 -16.89 5.24
CA ILE A 285 7.67 -17.38 4.67
C ILE A 285 7.49 -18.88 4.89
N ASP A 286 8.62 -19.56 5.04
CA ASP A 286 8.70 -20.97 5.28
C ASP A 286 8.14 -21.39 6.66
N GLN A 287 8.07 -20.44 7.59
CA GLN A 287 7.58 -20.65 8.93
C GLN A 287 6.08 -20.34 9.05
N LEU A 288 5.46 -19.76 8.01
CA LEU A 288 4.05 -19.40 8.03
C LEU A 288 3.15 -20.64 8.17
N PRO A 289 2.16 -20.60 9.08
CA PRO A 289 1.16 -21.65 9.15
C PRO A 289 0.34 -21.69 7.85
N ASN A 290 -0.01 -22.89 7.38
CA ASN A 290 -0.83 -23.11 6.17
C ASN A 290 -0.26 -22.54 4.86
N ARG A 291 1.05 -22.74 4.61
CA ARG A 291 1.66 -22.47 3.29
C ARG A 291 0.76 -22.99 2.15
N GLY A 292 0.31 -22.09 1.28
CA GLY A 292 -0.20 -22.48 -0.04
C GLY A 292 -1.52 -23.27 -0.05
N ARG A 293 -2.55 -22.84 0.69
CA ARG A 293 -3.92 -23.07 0.20
C ARG A 293 -4.33 -21.88 -0.66
N PRO A 294 -4.32 -21.98 -2.01
CA PRO A 294 -5.19 -21.13 -2.81
C PRO A 294 -6.60 -21.28 -2.24
N LEU A 295 -7.27 -20.17 -1.96
CA LEU A 295 -8.69 -20.22 -1.64
C LEU A 295 -9.43 -20.86 -2.83
N PRO A 296 -10.45 -21.69 -2.62
CA PRO A 296 -11.24 -22.23 -3.73
C PRO A 296 -11.84 -21.07 -4.53
N GLY A 297 -11.35 -20.81 -5.74
CA GLY A 297 -11.87 -19.74 -6.58
C GLY A 297 -10.90 -18.96 -7.50
N GLU A 298 -9.67 -19.42 -7.76
CA GLU A 298 -8.78 -18.82 -8.80
C GLU A 298 -9.27 -19.02 -10.26
N VAL A 299 -10.58 -18.87 -10.47
CA VAL A 299 -11.16 -18.64 -11.79
C VAL A 299 -12.02 -17.38 -11.68
N SER A 300 -11.48 -16.27 -12.21
CA SER A 300 -12.25 -15.12 -12.70
C SER A 300 -13.43 -14.72 -11.81
N SER A 301 -13.19 -14.04 -10.69
CA SER A 301 -14.22 -13.20 -10.10
C SER A 301 -13.72 -11.76 -10.12
N THR A 302 -14.42 -10.95 -10.90
CA THR A 302 -14.44 -9.49 -10.87
C THR A 302 -14.53 -8.99 -9.43
N GLY A 303 -13.37 -8.76 -8.81
CA GLY A 303 -13.27 -8.06 -7.54
C GLY A 303 -13.73 -6.62 -7.77
N ARG A 304 -15.01 -6.37 -7.52
CA ARG A 304 -15.45 -5.00 -7.27
C ARG A 304 -14.90 -4.64 -5.91
N ALA A 305 -13.87 -3.80 -5.89
CA ALA A 305 -13.65 -2.91 -4.76
C ALA A 305 -15.00 -2.27 -4.44
N GLY A 306 -15.38 -2.31 -3.17
CA GLY A 306 -16.54 -1.59 -2.64
C GLY A 306 -16.47 -0.13 -3.06
N ARG A 307 -17.62 0.53 -3.14
CA ARG A 307 -17.62 1.98 -3.25
C ARG A 307 -17.28 2.51 -1.86
N ASP A 308 -16.14 3.15 -1.75
CA ASP A 308 -16.05 4.37 -0.97
C ASP A 308 -16.39 5.54 -1.91
#